data_AF-A0A418V3V7-F1
#
_entry.id   AF-A0A418V3V7-F1
#
_cell.length_a   1.000
_cell.length_b   1.000
_cell.length_c   1.000
_cell.angle_alpha   90.00
_cell.angle_beta   90.00
_cell.angle_gamma   90.00
#
_symmetry.space_group_name_H-M   'P 1'
#
loop_
_entity.id
_entity.type
_entity.pdbx_description
1 polymer ?
#
loop_
_entity_poly.entity_id
_entity_poly.type
_entity_poly.pdbx_seq_one_letter_code
_entity_poly.pdbx_strand_id
1 'polypeptide(L)'
;MQRLATNSLVVLLVTGLCGCAVDSNLSFAPDFMKQAPAASSEPGAPPDVGSLLKSNVNAVFAQGSSPADLRFSAPVAGKYGGWDSCVQGDVVGVTGQPLGVQTYLVTIDRNQVGRRERVGSDHWCARQTYKPI
;
A
#
# COMPACT_ATOMS: atom_id res chain seq x y z
N MET A 1 19.56 -31.90 -58.95
CA MET A 1 20.66 -30.93 -59.06
C MET A 1 20.53 -29.94 -57.92
N GLN A 2 21.21 -30.21 -56.80
CA GLN A 2 21.28 -29.34 -55.62
C GLN A 2 22.51 -28.43 -55.76
N ARG A 3 22.37 -27.14 -55.44
CA ARG A 3 23.52 -26.25 -55.23
C ARG A 3 23.51 -25.76 -53.79
N LEU A 4 24.54 -26.20 -53.07
CA LEU A 4 24.99 -25.68 -51.78
C LEU A 4 25.63 -24.29 -51.96
N ALA A 5 25.34 -23.39 -51.02
CA ALA A 5 26.22 -22.28 -50.59
C ALA A 5 25.80 -21.97 -49.14
N THR A 6 26.50 -22.47 -48.11
CA THR A 6 27.80 -22.05 -47.54
C THR A 6 27.77 -20.68 -46.84
N ASN A 7 27.93 -20.75 -45.52
CA ASN A 7 28.46 -19.77 -44.55
C ASN A 7 27.89 -18.36 -44.46
N SER A 8 27.31 -18.07 -43.29
CA SER A 8 27.97 -17.18 -42.33
C SER A 8 27.44 -17.41 -40.91
N LEU A 9 28.28 -18.03 -40.07
CA LEU A 9 28.17 -17.89 -38.62
C LEU A 9 28.41 -16.41 -38.26
N VAL A 10 27.46 -15.78 -37.59
CA VAL A 10 27.74 -14.60 -36.77
C VAL A 10 27.38 -14.97 -35.33
N VAL A 11 28.44 -15.12 -34.55
CA VAL A 11 28.45 -15.32 -33.10
C VAL A 11 28.40 -13.93 -32.43
N LEU A 12 27.98 -13.92 -31.16
CA LEU A 12 28.02 -12.82 -30.16
C LEU A 12 26.80 -11.87 -30.18
N LEU A 13 26.22 -11.45 -29.05
CA LEU A 13 26.82 -11.22 -27.74
C LEU A 13 25.71 -11.25 -26.67
N VAL A 14 25.79 -12.16 -25.70
CA VAL A 14 24.96 -12.18 -24.49
C VAL A 14 25.46 -11.05 -23.57
N THR A 15 24.59 -10.11 -23.22
CA THR A 15 24.75 -9.29 -22.01
C THR A 15 23.48 -9.38 -21.20
N GLY A 16 23.59 -10.09 -20.07
CA GLY A 16 22.53 -10.20 -19.09
C GLY A 16 22.33 -8.87 -18.37
N LEU A 17 21.07 -8.47 -18.26
CA LEU A 17 20.60 -7.55 -17.23
C LEU A 17 19.77 -8.35 -16.22
N CYS A 18 20.43 -9.28 -15.54
CA CYS A 18 19.94 -9.75 -14.25
C CYS A 18 20.30 -8.67 -13.23
N GLY A 19 19.41 -7.70 -13.06
CA GLY A 19 19.47 -6.78 -11.92
C GLY A 19 19.15 -7.55 -10.65
N CYS A 20 20.17 -8.09 -9.98
CA CYS A 20 20.03 -8.54 -8.60
C CYS A 20 19.87 -7.28 -7.75
N ALA A 21 18.68 -7.03 -7.24
CA ALA A 21 18.50 -6.11 -6.12
C ALA A 21 19.32 -6.68 -4.95
N VAL A 22 20.44 -6.03 -4.63
CA VAL A 22 21.20 -6.33 -3.42
C VAL A 22 20.34 -5.88 -2.24
N ASP A 23 19.73 -6.85 -1.55
CA ASP A 23 19.03 -6.63 -0.30
C ASP A 23 20.02 -6.00 0.69
N SER A 24 19.71 -4.78 1.13
CA SER A 24 20.60 -3.96 1.97
C SER A 24 20.77 -4.50 3.39
N ASN A 25 20.18 -5.65 3.73
CA ASN A 25 20.28 -6.27 5.06
C ASN A 25 21.63 -6.95 5.37
N LEU A 26 22.53 -7.13 4.38
CA LEU A 26 23.80 -7.84 4.58
C LEU A 26 25.06 -6.99 4.37
N SER A 27 24.93 -5.70 4.09
CA SER A 27 26.10 -4.83 3.92
C SER A 27 26.66 -4.40 5.29
N PHE A 28 27.70 -5.10 5.75
CA PHE A 28 28.56 -4.66 6.86
C PHE A 28 29.39 -3.44 6.43
N ALA A 29 28.72 -2.30 6.25
CA ALA A 29 29.36 -1.03 5.99
C ALA A 29 29.69 -0.35 7.34
N PRO A 30 30.94 0.11 7.56
CA PRO A 30 31.28 0.87 8.76
C PRO A 30 30.49 2.18 8.80
N ASP A 31 30.18 2.66 10.02
CA ASP A 31 29.18 3.72 10.24
C ASP A 31 29.46 5.03 9.47
N PHE A 32 30.72 5.34 9.16
CA PHE A 32 31.10 6.52 8.38
C PHE A 32 30.71 6.45 6.89
N MET A 33 30.39 5.26 6.36
CA MET A 33 29.93 5.06 4.98
C MET A 33 28.41 4.92 4.86
N LYS A 34 27.70 4.81 5.99
CA LYS A 34 26.24 4.76 5.97
C LYS A 34 25.72 6.13 5.55
N GLN A 35 25.01 6.19 4.43
CA GLN A 35 24.26 7.38 4.09
C GLN A 35 23.25 7.62 5.23
N ALA A 36 23.22 8.84 5.76
CA ALA A 36 22.25 9.20 6.78
C ALA A 36 20.85 8.81 6.28
N PRO A 37 20.02 8.13 7.09
CA PRO A 37 18.65 7.81 6.71
C PRO A 37 18.02 9.08 6.15
N ALA A 38 17.45 9.00 4.95
CA ALA A 38 16.68 10.12 4.41
C ALA A 38 15.67 10.51 5.49
N ALA A 39 15.68 11.78 5.91
CA ALA A 39 14.73 12.27 6.90
C ALA A 39 13.33 11.95 6.36
N SER A 40 12.59 11.09 7.07
CA SER A 40 11.19 10.85 6.77
C SER A 40 10.52 12.21 6.84
N SER A 41 10.00 12.71 5.71
CA SER A 41 9.25 13.97 5.67
C SER A 41 8.20 13.91 6.77
N GLU A 42 8.28 14.82 7.75
CA GLU A 42 7.25 14.91 8.78
C GLU A 42 5.89 15.04 8.09
N PRO A 43 4.90 14.22 8.45
CA PRO A 43 3.57 14.36 7.90
C PRO A 43 3.06 15.79 8.14
N GLY A 44 2.37 16.37 7.15
CA GLY A 44 1.79 17.72 7.24
C GLY A 44 0.66 17.81 8.28
N ALA A 45 -0.39 18.59 8.03
CA ALA A 45 -1.57 18.53 8.90
C ALA A 45 -2.27 17.16 8.78
N PRO A 46 -2.89 16.62 9.86
CA PRO A 46 -3.69 15.41 9.77
C PRO A 46 -4.89 15.60 8.84
N PRO A 47 -5.23 14.61 7.99
CA PRO A 47 -6.34 14.70 7.05
C PRO A 47 -7.68 14.56 7.76
N ASP A 48 -8.72 15.17 7.19
CA ASP A 48 -10.11 14.89 7.59
C ASP A 48 -10.59 13.60 6.93
N VAL A 49 -10.38 12.48 7.62
CA VAL A 49 -10.77 11.14 7.16
C VAL A 49 -12.29 11.03 6.94
N GLY A 50 -13.10 11.71 7.75
CA GLY A 50 -14.56 11.66 7.63
C GLY A 50 -15.04 12.29 6.32
N SER A 51 -14.50 13.46 5.97
CA SER A 51 -14.78 14.11 4.68
C SER A 51 -14.29 13.28 3.49
N LEU A 52 -13.14 12.61 3.62
CA LEU A 52 -12.64 11.71 2.58
C LEU A 52 -13.58 10.52 2.34
N LEU A 53 -14.05 9.87 3.40
CA LEU A 53 -14.99 8.75 3.30
C LEU A 53 -16.34 9.16 2.70
N LYS A 54 -16.85 10.35 3.07
CA LYS A 54 -18.07 10.91 2.48
C LYS A 54 -17.93 11.19 0.99
N SER A 55 -16.76 11.65 0.56
CA SER A 55 -16.50 11.96 -0.84
C SER A 55 -16.33 10.71 -1.71
N ASN A 56 -15.66 9.67 -1.20
CA ASN A 56 -15.36 8.46 -1.97
C ASN A 56 -15.13 7.24 -1.06
N VAL A 57 -16.23 6.62 -0.63
CA VAL A 57 -16.19 5.37 0.15
C VAL A 57 -15.54 4.20 -0.60
N ASN A 58 -15.63 4.19 -1.94
CA ASN A 58 -15.05 3.16 -2.80
C ASN A 58 -13.51 3.19 -2.84
N ALA A 59 -12.90 4.27 -2.33
CA ALA A 59 -11.46 4.31 -2.13
C ALA A 59 -11.00 3.34 -1.03
N VAL A 60 -11.87 3.04 -0.06
CA VAL A 60 -11.61 2.09 1.02
C VAL A 60 -12.26 0.74 0.74
N PHE A 61 -13.54 0.71 0.42
CA PHE A 61 -14.29 -0.53 0.19
C PHE A 61 -14.32 -0.91 -1.29
N ALA A 62 -14.55 -2.18 -1.60
CA ALA A 62 -14.61 -2.63 -2.98
C ALA A 62 -15.79 -1.96 -3.72
N GLN A 63 -15.57 -1.55 -4.97
CA GLN A 63 -16.66 -1.01 -5.79
C GLN A 63 -17.77 -2.05 -5.95
N GLY A 64 -19.02 -1.62 -5.77
CA GLY A 64 -20.20 -2.51 -5.79
C GLY A 64 -20.47 -3.23 -4.47
N SER A 65 -19.61 -3.07 -3.45
CA SER A 65 -19.99 -3.41 -2.07
C SER A 65 -20.91 -2.32 -1.49
N SER A 66 -21.66 -2.68 -0.46
CA SER A 66 -22.53 -1.75 0.27
C SER A 66 -22.09 -1.70 1.73
N PRO A 67 -21.10 -0.84 2.08
CA PRO A 67 -20.69 -0.62 3.45
C PRO A 67 -21.66 0.33 4.18
N ALA A 68 -22.03 -0.01 5.41
CA ALA A 68 -22.88 0.77 6.31
C ALA A 68 -22.18 0.98 7.66
N ASP A 69 -22.77 1.83 8.52
CA ASP A 69 -22.27 2.13 9.87
C ASP A 69 -20.77 2.47 9.88
N LEU A 70 -20.37 3.33 8.94
CA LEU A 70 -18.98 3.70 8.73
C LEU A 70 -18.41 4.46 9.91
N ARG A 71 -17.23 4.02 10.36
CA ARG A 71 -16.49 4.64 11.45
C ARG A 71 -15.01 4.71 11.12
N PHE A 72 -14.31 5.65 11.72
CA PHE A 72 -12.87 5.81 11.48
C PHE A 72 -12.13 6.20 12.76
N SER A 73 -10.85 5.84 12.83
CA SER A 73 -9.93 6.28 13.88
C SER A 73 -9.31 7.62 13.54
N ALA A 74 -8.80 8.32 14.56
CA ALA A 74 -7.90 9.45 14.33
C ALA A 74 -6.72 9.00 13.44
N PRO A 75 -6.29 9.84 12.47
CA PRO A 75 -5.12 9.54 11.65
C PRO A 75 -3.84 9.61 12.49
N VAL A 76 -2.93 8.68 12.26
CA VAL A 76 -1.60 8.60 12.89
C VAL A 76 -0.51 8.75 11.83
N ALA A 77 0.65 9.27 12.18
CA ALA A 77 1.76 9.43 11.25
C ALA A 77 2.16 8.08 10.62
N GLY A 78 2.18 8.01 9.29
CA GLY A 78 2.57 6.81 8.56
C GLY A 78 4.09 6.56 8.63
N LYS A 79 4.49 5.28 8.67
CA LYS A 79 5.92 4.89 8.78
C LYS A 79 6.81 5.44 7.64
N TYR A 80 6.24 5.62 6.45
CA TYR A 80 6.95 6.05 5.25
C TYR A 80 6.49 7.44 4.77
N GLY A 81 5.97 8.26 5.69
CA GLY A 81 5.30 9.53 5.39
C GLY A 81 3.79 9.37 5.21
N GLY A 82 3.09 10.50 5.14
CA GLY A 82 1.63 10.54 5.09
C GLY A 82 0.99 10.13 6.42
N TRP A 83 -0.22 9.60 6.33
CA TRP A 83 -1.06 9.28 7.49
C TRP A 83 -1.68 7.89 7.36
N ASP A 84 -1.77 7.16 8.45
CA ASP A 84 -2.52 5.91 8.54
C ASP A 84 -3.80 6.12 9.33
N SER A 85 -4.91 5.53 8.90
CA SER A 85 -6.16 5.53 9.66
C SER A 85 -6.83 4.16 9.56
N CYS A 86 -7.56 3.77 10.60
CA CYS A 86 -8.36 2.56 10.61
C CYS A 86 -9.81 2.92 10.29
N VAL A 87 -10.39 2.25 9.29
CA VAL A 87 -11.78 2.46 8.86
C VAL A 87 -12.55 1.17 9.10
N GLN A 88 -13.70 1.28 9.75
CA GLN A 88 -14.65 0.19 9.98
C GLN A 88 -15.96 0.45 9.26
N GLY A 89 -16.62 -0.64 8.87
CA GLY A 89 -17.99 -0.63 8.37
C GLY A 89 -18.58 -2.02 8.36
N ASP A 90 -19.91 -2.12 8.47
CA ASP A 90 -20.63 -3.36 8.19
C ASP A 90 -20.77 -3.49 6.66
N VAL A 91 -20.21 -4.55 6.08
CA VAL A 91 -20.06 -4.64 4.62
C VAL A 91 -20.91 -5.77 4.06
N VAL A 92 -21.77 -5.43 3.10
CA VAL A 92 -22.33 -6.39 2.15
C VAL A 92 -21.41 -6.44 0.94
N GLY A 93 -20.89 -7.63 0.62
CA GLY A 93 -19.96 -7.84 -0.49
C GLY A 93 -20.62 -7.67 -1.86
N VAL A 94 -19.81 -7.63 -2.91
CA VAL A 94 -20.26 -7.45 -4.31
C VAL A 94 -21.25 -8.52 -4.79
N THR A 95 -21.25 -9.70 -4.17
CA THR A 95 -22.17 -10.81 -4.46
C THR A 95 -23.47 -10.73 -3.65
N GLY A 96 -23.67 -9.68 -2.86
CA GLY A 96 -24.79 -9.55 -1.93
C GLY A 96 -24.63 -10.33 -0.62
N GLN A 97 -23.53 -11.07 -0.44
CA GLN A 97 -23.27 -11.80 0.80
C GLN A 97 -22.81 -10.86 1.93
N PRO A 98 -23.40 -10.94 3.13
CA PRO A 98 -22.96 -10.14 4.26
C PRO A 98 -21.58 -10.62 4.72
N LEU A 99 -20.61 -9.71 4.75
CA LEU A 99 -19.28 -9.96 5.30
C LEU A 99 -19.22 -9.59 6.80
N GLY A 100 -20.18 -8.81 7.28
CA GLY A 100 -20.19 -8.24 8.61
C GLY A 100 -19.19 -7.09 8.74
N VAL A 101 -18.84 -6.74 9.98
CA VAL A 101 -17.90 -5.65 10.28
C VAL A 101 -16.52 -5.97 9.73
N GLN A 102 -16.05 -5.13 8.80
CA GLN A 102 -14.69 -5.17 8.27
C GLN A 102 -13.88 -4.01 8.83
N THR A 103 -12.60 -4.24 9.12
CA THR A 103 -11.64 -3.18 9.47
C THR A 103 -10.56 -3.10 8.41
N TYR A 104 -10.31 -1.90 7.90
CA TYR A 104 -9.25 -1.60 6.94
C TYR A 104 -8.27 -0.61 7.52
N LEU A 105 -6.98 -0.92 7.44
CA LEU A 105 -5.91 0.06 7.56
C LEU A 105 -5.77 0.77 6.21
N VAL A 106 -5.82 2.09 6.21
CA VAL A 106 -5.63 2.90 5.00
C VAL A 106 -4.50 3.89 5.17
N THR A 107 -3.63 3.97 4.17
CA THR A 107 -2.64 5.04 4.07
C THR A 107 -3.27 6.21 3.32
N ILE A 108 -3.04 7.44 3.79
CA ILE A 108 -3.57 8.67 3.24
C ILE A 108 -2.38 9.60 2.96
N ASP A 109 -2.22 9.94 1.69
CA ASP A 109 -1.22 10.93 1.24
C ASP A 109 -1.93 12.00 0.42
N ARG A 110 -1.58 13.27 0.64
CA ARG A 110 -2.16 14.43 -0.07
C ARG A 110 -3.69 14.35 -0.21
N ASN A 111 -4.37 14.03 0.90
CA ASN A 111 -5.83 13.86 0.98
C ASN A 111 -6.40 12.80 0.01
N GLN A 112 -5.63 11.77 -0.32
CA GLN A 112 -6.10 10.64 -1.12
C GLN A 112 -5.79 9.33 -0.40
N VAL A 113 -6.75 8.41 -0.44
CA VAL A 113 -6.54 7.05 0.06
C VAL A 113 -5.63 6.31 -0.92
N GLY A 114 -4.49 5.84 -0.43
CA GLY A 114 -3.52 5.04 -1.16
C GLY A 114 -3.76 3.54 -0.93
N ARG A 115 -2.80 2.89 -0.26
CA ARG A 115 -2.91 1.48 0.10
C ARG A 115 -4.01 1.26 1.13
N ARG A 116 -4.77 0.19 0.91
CA ARG A 116 -5.76 -0.35 1.84
C ARG A 116 -5.44 -1.79 2.15
N GLU A 117 -5.52 -2.15 3.43
CA GLU A 117 -5.23 -3.49 3.92
C GLU A 117 -6.32 -3.90 4.90
N ARG A 118 -6.93 -5.06 4.70
CA ARG A 118 -7.88 -5.61 5.67
C ARG A 118 -7.09 -6.14 6.87
N VAL A 119 -7.44 -5.69 8.06
CA VAL A 119 -6.71 -6.05 9.29
C VAL A 119 -7.63 -6.77 10.29
N GLY A 120 -7.04 -7.65 11.08
CA GLY A 120 -7.73 -8.44 12.12
C GLY A 120 -7.75 -7.76 13.49
N SER A 121 -8.16 -8.54 14.49
CA SER A 121 -8.23 -8.11 15.91
C SER A 121 -6.85 -8.06 16.59
N ASP A 122 -5.84 -8.66 16.00
CA ASP A 122 -4.43 -8.63 16.42
C ASP A 122 -3.73 -7.30 16.08
N HIS A 123 -4.27 -6.57 15.10
CA HIS A 123 -3.71 -5.30 14.65
C HIS A 123 -4.00 -4.14 15.63
N TRP A 124 -3.19 -3.08 15.58
CA TRP A 124 -3.37 -1.90 16.47
C TRP A 124 -4.70 -1.18 16.23
N CYS A 125 -5.32 -1.37 15.07
CA CYS A 125 -6.67 -0.89 14.75
C CYS A 125 -7.73 -1.40 15.73
N ALA A 126 -7.56 -2.57 16.34
CA ALA A 126 -8.51 -3.11 17.32
C ALA A 126 -8.56 -2.30 18.63
N ARG A 127 -7.51 -1.52 18.93
CA ARG A 127 -7.37 -0.70 20.15
C ARG A 127 -7.68 0.77 19.92
N GLN A 128 -8.10 1.13 18.70
CA GLN A 128 -8.40 2.52 18.37
C GLN A 128 -9.79 2.94 18.85
N THR A 129 -9.94 4.24 19.11
CA THR A 129 -11.25 4.85 19.31
C THR A 129 -11.81 5.27 17.96
N TYR A 130 -13.02 4.82 17.66
CA TYR A 130 -13.69 5.07 16.40
C TYR A 130 -14.77 6.14 16.53
N LYS A 131 -14.86 7.02 15.54
CA LYS A 131 -15.93 8.03 15.40
C LYS A 131 -16.77 7.71 14.15
N PRO A 132 -18.10 7.88 14.21
CA PRO A 132 -18.94 7.76 13.02
C PRO A 132 -18.65 8.87 12.02
N ILE A 133 -18.90 8.61 10.73
CA ILE A 133 -18.88 9.65 9.68
C ILE A 133 -20.08 10.59 9.79
#